data_AF-Q0UF29-F1
#
_entry.id   AF-Q0UF29-F1
#
_cell.length_a   1.000
_cell.length_b   1.000
_cell.length_c   1.000
_cell.angle_alpha   90.00
_cell.angle_beta   90.00
_cell.angle_gamma   90.00
#
_symmetry.space_group_name_H-M   'P 1'
#
loop_
_entity.id
_entity.type
_entity.pdbx_description
1 polymer ?
#
loop_
_entity_poly.entity_id
_entity_poly.type
_entity_poly.pdbx_seq_one_letter_code
_entity_poly.pdbx_strand_id
1 'polypeptide(L)'
;MSALLHRSDGMKAVLAQYPMTDYLRQEKATEMLSNMPAAPESTIENYHTPARFDLSYALAAYGKYLTYFGEDPKLWPIGLIADAAAMPPTWIIHGEADKVVEIGDSLKFVDQWTKNEVRGEVKLSVLPGMDHGFDDAIKEDEEEWLREGLGWVQEKWLG
;
A
#
# COMPACT_ATOMS: atom_id res chain seq x y z
N MET A 1 10.92 -5.39 0.42
CA MET A 1 10.99 -6.87 0.45
C MET A 1 9.60 -7.34 0.83
N SER A 2 8.91 -8.15 0.00
CA SER A 2 7.48 -8.43 0.18
C SER A 2 7.25 -9.62 1.09
N ALA A 3 6.42 -9.46 2.13
CA ALA A 3 6.00 -10.57 3.00
C ALA A 3 5.32 -11.72 2.22
N LEU A 4 4.80 -11.43 1.03
CA LEU A 4 4.17 -12.41 0.14
C LEU A 4 5.16 -13.34 -0.57
N LEU A 5 6.44 -12.97 -0.63
CA LEU A 5 7.49 -13.75 -1.32
C LEU A 5 8.38 -14.54 -0.37
N HIS A 6 8.27 -14.31 0.93
CA HIS A 6 9.01 -15.07 1.93
C HIS A 6 8.19 -16.24 2.43
N ARG A 7 8.86 -17.37 2.69
CA ARG A 7 8.28 -18.42 3.52
C ARG A 7 7.89 -17.77 4.85
N SER A 8 6.68 -17.99 5.31
CA SER A 8 6.12 -17.47 6.58
C SER A 8 7.02 -17.74 7.81
N ASP A 9 8.01 -18.61 7.65
CA ASP A 9 9.02 -19.05 8.60
C ASP A 9 9.90 -17.85 9.06
N GLY A 10 9.39 -17.04 9.99
CA GLY A 10 10.18 -16.03 10.71
C GLY A 10 9.55 -14.63 10.80
N MET A 11 8.56 -14.30 9.96
CA MET A 11 7.81 -13.05 10.07
C MET A 11 6.68 -13.19 11.09
N LYS A 12 6.63 -12.28 12.07
CA LYS A 12 5.67 -12.33 13.18
C LYS A 12 4.42 -11.50 12.94
N ALA A 13 4.57 -10.34 12.29
CA ALA A 13 3.47 -9.48 11.89
C ALA A 13 3.89 -8.62 10.70
N VAL A 14 2.90 -8.13 9.95
CA VAL A 14 3.05 -7.17 8.85
C VAL A 14 2.18 -5.96 9.13
N LEU A 15 2.77 -4.77 9.02
CA LEU A 15 2.06 -3.49 8.96
C LEU A 15 2.09 -3.01 7.51
N ALA A 16 0.92 -2.80 6.92
CA ALA A 16 0.76 -2.39 5.53
C ALA A 16 -0.10 -1.12 5.44
N GLN A 17 0.56 0.01 5.23
CA GLN A 17 -0.11 1.29 4.93
C GLN A 17 -0.48 1.32 3.45
N TYR A 18 -1.77 1.46 3.16
CA TYR A 18 -2.39 1.58 1.83
C TYR A 18 -1.62 0.80 0.76
N PRO A 19 -1.50 -0.54 0.93
CA PRO A 19 -0.62 -1.34 0.10
C PRO A 19 -1.06 -1.22 -1.36
N MET A 20 -0.24 -0.57 -2.18
CA MET A 20 -0.46 -0.49 -3.61
C MET A 20 -0.38 -1.89 -4.21
N THR A 21 -1.53 -2.44 -4.60
CA THR A 21 -1.59 -3.87 -4.92
C THR A 21 -1.17 -4.21 -6.35
N ASP A 22 -1.33 -3.29 -7.30
CA ASP A 22 -0.87 -3.45 -8.70
C ASP A 22 -0.57 -2.14 -9.42
N TYR A 23 -1.20 -1.01 -9.04
CA TYR A 23 -1.00 0.26 -9.75
C TYR A 23 -1.15 1.50 -8.86
N LEU A 24 -0.34 2.52 -9.16
CA LEU A 24 -0.46 3.88 -8.60
C LEU A 24 -1.43 4.70 -9.48
N ARG A 25 -2.60 5.07 -8.95
CA ARG A 25 -3.61 5.79 -9.73
C ARG A 25 -3.41 7.29 -9.55
N GLN A 26 -2.70 7.87 -10.50
CA GLN A 26 -2.53 9.31 -10.59
C GLN A 26 -3.15 9.79 -11.89
N GLU A 27 -4.18 10.64 -11.81
CA GLU A 27 -4.63 11.37 -13.00
C GLU A 27 -3.55 12.36 -13.44
N LYS A 28 -3.65 12.85 -14.68
CA LYS A 28 -2.95 14.08 -15.10
C LYS A 28 -3.57 15.29 -14.39
N ALA A 29 -3.59 15.26 -13.08
CA ALA A 29 -4.05 16.36 -12.25
C ALA A 29 -3.00 17.47 -12.28
N THR A 30 -3.42 18.69 -11.97
CA THR A 30 -2.51 19.81 -11.73
C THR A 30 -1.75 19.66 -10.40
N GLU A 31 -2.14 18.69 -9.56
CA GLU A 31 -1.58 18.49 -8.21
C GLU A 31 -1.32 17.00 -7.89
N MET A 32 -0.30 16.71 -7.09
CA MET A 32 0.14 15.38 -6.62
C MET A 32 -0.40 15.05 -5.22
N LEU A 33 0.33 15.41 -4.17
CA LEU A 33 -0.05 15.23 -2.76
C LEU A 33 -0.20 16.63 -2.13
N SER A 34 -1.26 16.88 -1.36
CA SER A 34 -1.38 18.10 -0.52
C SER A 34 -1.02 19.42 -1.24
N ASN A 35 -1.61 19.67 -2.41
CA ASN A 35 -1.37 20.87 -3.26
C ASN A 35 0.03 21.01 -3.86
N MET A 36 0.85 19.94 -3.89
CA MET A 36 2.09 19.95 -4.66
C MET A 36 1.77 19.92 -6.16
N PRO A 37 2.46 20.70 -7.02
CA PRO A 37 2.22 20.65 -8.46
C PRO A 37 2.57 19.27 -9.02
N ALA A 38 1.81 18.81 -10.01
CA ALA A 38 2.13 17.56 -10.68
C ALA A 38 3.48 17.64 -11.41
N ALA A 39 4.24 16.57 -11.33
CA ALA A 39 5.51 16.46 -12.04
C ALA A 39 5.28 16.52 -13.57
N PRO A 40 6.02 17.37 -14.31
CA PRO A 40 5.95 17.38 -15.76
C PRO A 40 6.49 16.06 -16.35
N GLU A 41 6.08 15.71 -17.57
CA GLU A 41 6.56 14.50 -18.26
C GLU A 41 8.09 14.47 -18.38
N SER A 42 8.72 15.64 -18.51
CA SER A 42 10.18 15.79 -18.55
C SER A 42 10.89 15.29 -17.29
N THR A 43 10.19 15.11 -16.16
CA THR A 43 10.72 14.46 -14.96
C THR A 43 11.10 13.00 -15.22
N ILE A 44 10.42 12.32 -16.15
CA ILE A 44 10.74 10.94 -16.53
C ILE A 44 12.09 10.89 -17.25
N GLU A 45 12.38 11.87 -18.11
CA GLU A 45 13.61 11.91 -18.93
C GLU A 45 14.79 12.55 -18.19
N ASN A 46 14.54 13.57 -17.36
CA ASN A 46 15.58 14.40 -16.73
C ASN A 46 15.67 14.15 -15.23
N TYR A 47 15.41 12.91 -14.81
CA TYR A 47 15.43 12.55 -13.41
C TYR A 47 16.84 12.72 -12.81
N HIS A 48 16.96 13.62 -11.83
CA HIS A 48 18.17 13.76 -11.02
C HIS A 48 17.90 13.22 -9.61
N THR A 49 18.69 12.23 -9.18
CA THR A 49 18.69 11.75 -7.80
C THR A 49 18.98 12.92 -6.86
N PRO A 50 18.18 13.14 -5.79
CA PRO A 50 17.33 12.15 -5.10
C PRO A 50 15.80 12.32 -5.22
N ALA A 51 15.24 13.01 -6.22
CA ALA A 51 13.78 13.31 -6.29
C ALA A 51 12.85 12.11 -6.62
N ARG A 52 13.07 10.94 -6.01
CA ARG A 52 12.45 9.64 -6.41
C ARG A 52 10.92 9.63 -6.28
N PHE A 53 10.39 10.46 -5.38
CA PHE A 53 8.96 10.59 -5.16
C PHE A 53 8.25 11.11 -6.42
N ASP A 54 8.76 12.18 -7.02
CA ASP A 54 8.15 12.79 -8.22
C ASP A 54 8.13 11.84 -9.42
N LEU A 55 9.14 10.97 -9.52
CA LEU A 55 9.25 10.03 -10.62
C LEU A 55 8.13 8.98 -10.62
N SER A 56 7.78 8.37 -9.48
CA SER A 56 6.75 7.33 -9.46
C SER A 56 5.37 7.88 -9.84
N TYR A 57 5.03 9.07 -9.34
CA TYR A 57 3.78 9.74 -9.69
C TYR A 57 3.77 10.24 -11.14
N ALA A 58 4.89 10.75 -11.67
CA ALA A 58 5.00 11.08 -13.08
C ALA A 58 4.77 9.82 -13.94
N LEU A 59 5.44 8.71 -13.62
CA LEU A 59 5.25 7.46 -14.34
C LEU A 59 3.79 7.00 -14.33
N ALA A 60 3.07 7.14 -13.22
CA ALA A 60 1.64 6.86 -13.15
C ALA A 60 0.79 7.81 -14.00
N ALA A 61 0.98 9.13 -13.83
CA ALA A 61 0.21 10.17 -14.52
C ALA A 61 0.34 10.10 -16.05
N TYR A 62 1.50 9.66 -16.55
CA TYR A 62 1.76 9.52 -17.99
C TYR A 62 1.60 8.08 -18.51
N GLY A 63 1.02 7.16 -17.71
CA GLY A 63 0.73 5.80 -18.13
C GLY A 63 1.98 4.96 -18.43
N LYS A 64 3.09 5.28 -17.78
CA LYS A 64 4.38 4.61 -17.92
C LYS A 64 4.72 3.69 -16.74
N TYR A 65 3.92 3.69 -15.68
CA TYR A 65 4.22 2.95 -14.45
C TYR A 65 4.51 1.46 -14.73
N LEU A 66 3.57 0.73 -15.33
CA LEU A 66 3.77 -0.69 -15.64
C LEU A 66 4.76 -0.95 -16.78
N THR A 67 5.06 0.06 -17.62
CA THR A 67 6.13 -0.07 -18.62
C THR A 67 7.49 -0.31 -17.96
N TYR A 68 7.72 0.29 -16.78
CA TYR A 68 8.99 0.15 -16.06
C TYR A 68 8.92 -0.89 -14.93
N PHE A 69 7.79 -1.01 -14.25
CA PHE A 69 7.63 -1.94 -13.12
C PHE A 69 7.15 -3.34 -13.54
N GLY A 70 6.61 -3.50 -14.75
CA GLY A 70 6.15 -4.77 -15.31
C GLY A 70 4.69 -5.10 -14.99
N GLU A 71 4.09 -5.98 -15.80
CA GLU A 71 2.67 -6.36 -15.69
C GLU A 71 2.45 -7.79 -15.18
N ASP A 72 3.53 -8.55 -14.93
CA ASP A 72 3.40 -9.92 -14.42
C ASP A 72 2.74 -9.89 -13.03
N PRO A 73 1.60 -10.60 -12.83
CA PRO A 73 0.91 -10.64 -11.55
C PRO A 73 1.80 -11.03 -10.37
N LYS A 74 2.90 -11.76 -10.59
CA LYS A 74 3.86 -12.16 -9.54
C LYS A 74 4.72 -11.00 -9.03
N LEU A 75 4.70 -9.85 -9.70
CA LEU A 75 5.36 -8.63 -9.25
C LEU A 75 4.51 -7.86 -8.23
N TRP A 76 3.22 -8.20 -8.14
CA TRP A 76 2.21 -7.38 -7.52
C TRP A 76 1.56 -8.09 -6.33
N PRO A 77 1.33 -7.41 -5.19
CA PRO A 77 0.67 -8.02 -4.04
C PRO A 77 -0.64 -8.73 -4.38
N ILE A 78 -1.44 -8.18 -5.30
CA ILE A 78 -2.74 -8.79 -5.67
C ILE A 78 -2.59 -10.13 -6.40
N GLY A 79 -1.57 -10.29 -7.24
CA GLY A 79 -1.33 -11.56 -7.93
C GLY A 79 -0.70 -12.59 -6.98
N LEU A 80 0.14 -12.16 -6.06
CA LEU A 80 0.77 -13.05 -5.09
C LEU A 80 -0.20 -13.59 -4.03
N ILE A 81 -1.14 -12.78 -3.55
CA ILE A 81 -2.14 -13.25 -2.57
C ILE A 81 -3.10 -14.28 -3.16
N ALA A 82 -3.31 -14.26 -4.48
CA ALA A 82 -4.16 -15.23 -5.17
C ALA A 82 -3.64 -16.68 -5.03
N ASP A 83 -2.32 -16.85 -4.95
CA ASP A 83 -1.64 -18.15 -4.87
C ASP A 83 -1.06 -18.44 -3.47
N ALA A 84 -1.28 -17.57 -2.49
CA ALA A 84 -0.65 -17.67 -1.17
C ALA A 84 -1.33 -18.75 -0.29
N ALA A 85 -0.55 -19.70 0.24
CA ALA A 85 -1.08 -20.70 1.17
C ALA A 85 -1.14 -20.21 2.63
N ALA A 86 -0.31 -19.22 2.98
CA ALA A 86 -0.25 -18.64 4.31
C ALA A 86 0.42 -17.26 4.26
N MET A 87 0.10 -16.44 5.23
CA MET A 87 0.68 -15.12 5.45
C MET A 87 0.82 -14.87 6.96
N PRO A 88 1.82 -14.10 7.41
CA PRO A 88 1.87 -13.61 8.78
C PRO A 88 0.64 -12.77 9.11
N PRO A 89 0.25 -12.63 10.39
CA PRO A 89 -0.73 -11.65 10.82
C PRO A 89 -0.46 -10.28 10.18
N THR A 90 -1.40 -9.80 9.38
CA THR A 90 -1.24 -8.59 8.57
C THR A 90 -2.28 -7.55 8.96
N TRP A 91 -1.84 -6.38 9.40
CA TRP A 91 -2.69 -5.21 9.60
C TRP A 91 -2.54 -4.26 8.42
N ILE A 92 -3.64 -4.02 7.72
CA ILE A 92 -3.77 -3.09 6.61
C ILE A 92 -4.48 -1.83 7.11
N ILE A 93 -3.91 -0.66 6.83
CA ILE A 93 -4.51 0.65 7.16
C ILE A 93 -4.68 1.40 5.84
N HIS A 94 -5.85 1.97 5.59
CA HIS A 94 -6.10 2.69 4.33
C HIS A 94 -7.14 3.80 4.55
N GLY A 95 -6.86 5.00 4.04
CA GLY A 95 -7.84 6.08 3.99
C GLY A 95 -8.96 5.79 2.98
N GLU A 96 -10.21 6.05 3.34
CA GLU A 96 -11.36 5.83 2.45
C GLU A 96 -11.33 6.73 1.21
N ALA A 97 -10.73 7.91 1.34
CA ALA A 97 -10.69 8.95 0.30
C ALA A 97 -9.31 9.09 -0.35
N ASP A 98 -8.45 8.07 -0.25
CA ASP A 98 -7.12 8.04 -0.88
C ASP A 98 -7.24 8.21 -2.41
N LYS A 99 -6.64 9.30 -2.91
CA LYS A 99 -6.67 9.66 -4.33
C LYS A 99 -5.51 9.06 -5.14
N VAL A 100 -4.58 8.38 -4.49
CA VAL A 100 -3.30 7.93 -5.05
C VAL A 100 -3.29 6.41 -5.20
N VAL A 101 -3.78 5.71 -4.18
CA VAL A 101 -3.98 4.26 -4.16
C VAL A 101 -5.44 4.02 -3.83
N GLU A 102 -6.17 3.35 -4.70
CA GLU A 102 -7.61 3.14 -4.46
C GLU A 102 -7.83 2.17 -3.30
N ILE A 103 -8.73 2.52 -2.38
CA ILE A 103 -9.20 1.62 -1.30
C ILE A 103 -9.70 0.26 -1.81
N GLY A 104 -10.23 0.23 -3.04
CA GLY A 104 -10.65 -0.99 -3.73
C GLY A 104 -9.55 -2.06 -3.79
N ASP A 105 -8.28 -1.64 -3.82
CA ASP A 105 -7.13 -2.55 -3.83
C ASP A 105 -6.99 -3.32 -2.51
N SER A 106 -7.04 -2.61 -1.38
CA SER A 106 -7.02 -3.25 -0.05
C SER A 106 -8.24 -4.15 0.16
N LEU A 107 -9.42 -3.70 -0.26
CA LEU A 107 -10.65 -4.50 -0.16
C LEU A 107 -10.53 -5.80 -0.97
N LYS A 108 -10.05 -5.70 -2.21
CA LYS A 108 -9.83 -6.85 -3.11
C LYS A 108 -8.75 -7.79 -2.56
N PHE A 109 -7.70 -7.27 -1.93
CA PHE A 109 -6.68 -8.07 -1.28
C PHE A 109 -7.24 -8.92 -0.12
N VAL A 110 -8.05 -8.32 0.76
CA VAL A 110 -8.69 -9.05 1.87
C VAL A 110 -9.74 -10.05 1.37
N ASP A 111 -10.47 -9.70 0.31
CA ASP A 111 -11.42 -10.60 -0.36
C ASP A 111 -10.70 -11.82 -0.95
N GLN A 112 -9.58 -11.63 -1.65
CA GLN A 112 -8.73 -12.72 -2.15
C GLN A 112 -8.18 -13.58 -1.02
N TRP A 113 -7.65 -12.95 0.04
CA TRP A 113 -7.18 -13.64 1.24
C TRP A 113 -8.25 -14.59 1.80
N THR A 114 -9.47 -14.07 1.92
CA THR A 114 -10.61 -14.82 2.48
C THR A 114 -11.06 -15.94 1.54
N LYS A 115 -11.25 -15.65 0.25
CA LYS A 115 -11.73 -16.60 -0.76
C LYS A 115 -10.77 -17.78 -0.99
N ASN A 116 -9.47 -17.52 -0.88
CA ASN A 116 -8.44 -18.54 -1.08
C ASN A 116 -8.03 -19.23 0.23
N GLU A 117 -8.73 -18.97 1.33
CA GLU A 117 -8.48 -19.56 2.65
C GLU A 117 -7.01 -19.40 3.10
N VAL A 118 -6.41 -18.25 2.81
CA VAL A 118 -5.01 -17.96 3.15
C VAL A 118 -4.85 -18.03 4.67
N ARG A 119 -4.01 -18.96 5.15
CA ARG A 119 -3.79 -19.13 6.59
C ARG A 119 -3.10 -17.91 7.18
N GLY A 120 -3.66 -17.38 8.26
CA GLY A 120 -3.16 -16.20 8.96
C GLY A 120 -4.31 -15.29 9.37
N GLU A 121 -3.99 -14.21 10.07
CA GLU A 121 -4.97 -13.19 10.44
C GLU A 121 -4.78 -11.97 9.54
N VAL A 122 -5.89 -11.41 9.05
CA VAL A 122 -5.90 -10.13 8.35
C VAL A 122 -6.83 -9.16 9.05
N LYS A 123 -6.31 -7.98 9.40
CA LYS A 123 -7.05 -6.87 9.97
C LYS A 123 -7.03 -5.73 8.96
N LEU A 124 -8.19 -5.23 8.55
CA LEU A 124 -8.31 -4.05 7.70
C LEU A 124 -8.95 -2.91 8.50
N SER A 125 -8.24 -1.80 8.62
CA SER A 125 -8.73 -0.54 9.15
C SER A 125 -8.92 0.45 8.02
N VAL A 126 -10.17 0.75 7.67
CA VAL A 126 -10.52 1.82 6.71
C VAL A 126 -10.86 3.07 7.49
N LEU A 127 -10.16 4.18 7.20
CA LEU A 127 -10.35 5.44 7.91
C LEU A 127 -11.20 6.41 7.09
N PRO A 128 -12.42 6.75 7.55
CA PRO A 128 -13.35 7.58 6.78
C PRO A 128 -12.79 8.96 6.44
N GLY A 129 -12.96 9.38 5.18
CA GLY A 129 -12.57 10.70 4.70
C GLY A 129 -11.06 11.01 4.65
N MET A 130 -10.19 10.07 5.03
CA MET A 130 -8.74 10.26 5.01
C MET A 130 -8.16 10.00 3.62
N ASP A 131 -7.27 10.89 3.18
CA ASP A 131 -6.54 10.82 1.90
C ASP A 131 -5.15 10.19 2.09
N HIS A 132 -4.40 9.95 1.01
CA HIS A 132 -3.04 9.42 1.07
C HIS A 132 -2.13 10.23 2.01
N GLY A 133 -1.32 9.54 2.82
CA GLY A 133 -0.40 10.19 3.76
C GLY A 133 -1.07 10.82 4.99
N PHE A 134 -2.34 10.51 5.28
CA PHE A 134 -3.03 10.98 6.49
C PHE A 134 -2.29 10.66 7.79
N ASP A 135 -1.43 9.63 7.77
CA ASP A 135 -0.69 9.11 8.91
C ASP A 135 0.73 9.66 9.09
N ASP A 136 1.17 10.62 8.27
CA ASP A 136 2.54 11.15 8.31
C ASP A 136 2.93 11.79 9.65
N ALA A 137 1.98 12.40 10.35
CA ALA A 137 2.24 13.21 11.55
C ALA A 137 1.49 12.74 12.80
N ILE A 138 0.66 11.71 12.69
CA ILE A 138 -0.18 11.22 13.79
C ILE A 138 0.65 10.41 14.79
N LYS A 139 0.19 10.37 16.04
CA LYS A 139 0.78 9.53 17.08
C LYS A 139 -0.26 8.63 17.74
N GLU A 140 0.22 7.53 18.32
CA GLU A 140 -0.63 6.53 18.95
C GLU A 140 -1.42 7.07 20.16
N ASP A 141 -0.93 8.11 20.82
CA ASP A 141 -1.61 8.75 21.96
C ASP A 141 -2.69 9.75 21.53
N GLU A 142 -2.72 10.10 20.25
CA GLU A 142 -3.67 11.05 19.65
C GLU A 142 -4.86 10.31 19.00
N GLU A 143 -4.65 9.07 18.52
CA GLU A 143 -5.60 8.34 17.69
C GLU A 143 -5.88 6.92 18.23
N GLU A 144 -7.13 6.66 18.61
CA GLU A 144 -7.53 5.38 19.22
C GLU A 144 -7.32 4.18 18.28
N TRP A 145 -7.67 4.33 17.00
CA TRP A 145 -7.49 3.27 16.01
C TRP A 145 -6.02 2.87 15.83
N LEU A 146 -5.10 3.84 15.98
CA LEU A 146 -3.66 3.63 15.86
C LEU A 146 -3.15 2.89 17.09
N ARG A 147 -3.52 3.34 18.29
CA ARG A 147 -3.21 2.66 19.55
C ARG A 147 -3.66 1.20 19.56
N GLU A 148 -4.90 0.95 19.15
CA GLU A 148 -5.47 -0.41 19.13
C GLU A 148 -4.77 -1.31 18.10
N GLY A 149 -4.51 -0.79 16.90
CA GLY A 149 -3.84 -1.57 15.87
C GLY A 149 -2.38 -1.84 16.19
N LEU A 150 -1.66 -0.89 16.79
CA LEU A 150 -0.30 -1.10 17.29
C LEU A 150 -0.28 -2.13 18.42
N GLY A 151 -1.27 -2.08 19.34
CA GLY A 151 -1.45 -3.10 20.37
C GLY A 151 -1.66 -4.49 19.76
N TRP A 152 -2.48 -4.60 18.71
CA TRP A 152 -2.67 -5.86 17.98
C TRP A 152 -1.37 -6.34 17.32
N VAL A 153 -0.62 -5.47 16.64
CA VAL A 153 0.67 -5.83 16.04
C VAL A 153 1.67 -6.28 17.11
N GLN A 154 1.74 -5.59 18.24
CA GLN A 154 2.61 -5.91 19.35
C GLN A 154 2.32 -7.31 19.93
N GLU A 155 1.03 -7.65 20.12
CA GLU A 155 0.61 -9.00 20.55
C GLU A 155 1.16 -10.08 19.61
N LYS A 156 0.93 -9.92 18.30
CA LYS A 156 1.40 -10.90 17.30
C LYS A 156 2.93 -10.96 17.22
N TRP A 157 3.60 -9.83 17.44
CA TRP A 157 5.05 -9.75 17.39
C TRP A 157 5.73 -10.46 18.57
N LEU A 158 5.23 -10.23 19.79
CA LEU A 158 5.87 -10.69 21.02
C LEU A 158 5.48 -12.13 21.41
N GLY A 159 4.33 -12.63 20.95
CA GLY A 159 3.86 -13.99 21.25
C GLY A 159 3.18 -14.08 22.60
#